data_AF-A0A178MHZ8-F1
#
_entry.id   AF-A0A178MHZ8-F1
#
_cell.length_a   1.000
_cell.length_b   1.000
_cell.length_c   1.000
_cell.angle_alpha   90.00
_cell.angle_beta   90.00
_cell.angle_gamma   90.00
#
_symmetry.space_group_name_H-M   'P 1'
#
loop_
_entity.id
_entity.type
_entity.pdbx_description
1 polymer ?
#
loop_
_entity_poly.entity_id
_entity_poly.type
_entity_poly.pdbx_seq_one_letter_code
_entity_poly.pdbx_strand_id
1 'polypeptide(L)'
;MTAYSELAARQALASLIGRLLLTPPSADLWAEAATLPELAEVMGDGREALAVAYEYLVGRNVYPYESLYRDEELMLNTAAAERVAALYEACGFVPDPNVGAPDHLGLELTVLARLIATEAAAQANGDAALRSWARRQAATLLRQHLAGWAPIWARTVQRIPAHPFYQTVAGLVVELIGSELERLAGEPVAVQEYIPLQPATPHDEETDLSALIRHLITPVKAGFFLSRADCSALARQLGFAIPIGDRFSMARTLFETAGQFDQVEGLISALQDIMSSEAAELRRLIATQPVWDAALQPWLARLADRRWLAVS
;
A
#
# COMPACT_ATOMS: atom_id res chain seq x y z
N MET A 1 18.32 17.75 19.29
CA MET A 1 18.81 16.87 18.20
C MET A 1 19.53 17.72 17.17
N THR A 2 20.67 17.27 16.64
CA THR A 2 21.31 17.89 15.46
C THR A 2 20.58 17.47 14.18
N ALA A 3 20.67 18.25 13.10
CA ALA A 3 20.08 17.87 11.81
C ALA A 3 20.60 16.51 11.28
N TYR A 4 21.84 16.14 11.62
CA TYR A 4 22.41 14.82 11.32
C TYR A 4 21.72 13.70 12.11
N SER A 5 21.50 13.89 13.42
CA SER A 5 20.80 12.91 14.27
C SER A 5 19.36 12.65 13.83
N GLU A 6 18.72 13.65 13.22
CA GLU A 6 17.36 13.50 12.67
C GLU A 6 17.35 12.66 11.39
N LEU A 7 18.24 12.93 10.43
CA LEU A 7 18.35 12.11 9.21
C LEU A 7 18.74 10.66 9.53
N ALA A 8 19.60 10.43 10.51
CA ALA A 8 19.97 9.10 10.96
C ALA A 8 18.76 8.32 11.52
N ALA A 9 17.92 8.96 12.33
CA ALA A 9 16.70 8.33 12.87
C ALA A 9 15.69 7.98 11.75
N ARG A 10 15.47 8.89 10.80
CA ARG A 10 14.60 8.68 9.63
C ARG A 10 15.10 7.52 8.76
N GLN A 11 16.40 7.47 8.50
CA GLN A 11 17.04 6.39 7.76
C GLN A 11 16.90 5.03 8.48
N ALA A 12 17.13 4.99 9.78
CA ALA A 12 17.00 3.77 10.58
C ALA A 12 15.56 3.25 10.55
N LEU A 13 14.57 4.13 10.73
CA LEU A 13 13.15 3.78 10.67
C LEU A 13 12.76 3.23 9.28
N ALA A 14 13.14 3.91 8.20
CA ALA A 14 12.87 3.45 6.83
C ALA A 14 13.50 2.07 6.55
N SER A 15 14.74 1.86 7.00
CA SER A 15 15.46 0.59 6.85
C SER A 15 14.82 -0.56 7.64
N LEU A 16 14.42 -0.29 8.89
CA LEU A 16 13.76 -1.26 9.76
C LEU A 16 12.41 -1.70 9.18
N ILE A 17 11.54 -0.74 8.85
CA ILE A 17 10.21 -1.03 8.27
C ILE A 17 10.35 -1.76 6.93
N GLY A 18 11.27 -1.33 6.07
CA GLY A 18 11.52 -1.98 4.78
C GLY A 18 11.85 -3.48 4.93
N ARG A 19 12.74 -3.82 5.88
CA ARG A 19 13.10 -5.22 6.16
C ARG A 19 11.97 -6.01 6.81
N LEU A 20 11.18 -5.40 7.70
CA LEU A 20 10.02 -6.05 8.33
C LEU A 20 8.93 -6.46 7.33
N LEU A 21 8.87 -5.80 6.17
CA LEU A 21 7.91 -6.11 5.12
C LEU A 21 8.42 -7.10 4.07
N LEU A 22 9.73 -7.33 3.98
CA LEU A 22 10.33 -8.23 2.96
C LEU A 22 10.31 -9.70 3.38
N THR A 23 10.44 -9.97 4.68
CA THR A 23 10.54 -11.32 5.22
C THR A 23 9.99 -11.37 6.64
N PRO A 24 9.51 -12.54 7.11
CA PRO A 24 9.26 -12.75 8.52
C PRO A 24 10.49 -12.37 9.36
N PRO A 25 10.32 -11.71 10.52
CA PRO A 25 11.45 -11.16 11.26
C PRO A 25 12.40 -12.24 11.78
N SER A 26 13.70 -12.07 11.49
CA SER A 26 14.78 -12.81 12.14
C SER A 26 14.86 -12.46 13.63
N ALA A 27 15.68 -13.18 14.41
CA ALA A 27 15.88 -12.85 15.83
C ALA A 27 16.47 -11.44 16.01
N ASP A 28 17.41 -11.07 15.15
CA ASP A 28 18.04 -9.75 15.19
C ASP A 28 17.07 -8.64 14.77
N LEU A 29 16.31 -8.86 13.69
CA LEU A 29 15.31 -7.89 13.24
C LEU A 29 14.19 -7.71 14.26
N TRP A 30 13.83 -8.79 14.98
CA TRP A 30 12.90 -8.74 16.10
C TRP A 30 13.44 -7.91 17.26
N ALA A 31 14.69 -8.13 17.68
CA ALA A 31 15.32 -7.36 18.76
C ALA A 31 15.43 -5.87 18.39
N GLU A 32 15.73 -5.57 17.12
CA GLU A 32 15.76 -4.21 16.60
C GLU A 32 14.36 -3.57 16.59
N ALA A 33 13.33 -4.30 16.15
CA ALA A 33 11.94 -3.82 16.18
C ALA A 33 11.48 -3.46 17.60
N ALA A 34 11.89 -4.23 18.61
CA ALA A 34 11.57 -3.97 20.02
C ALA A 34 12.17 -2.65 20.56
N THR A 35 13.08 -2.00 19.83
CA THR A 35 13.60 -0.67 20.22
C THR A 35 12.62 0.46 19.89
N LEU A 36 11.62 0.22 19.03
CA LEU A 36 10.53 1.13 18.77
C LEU A 36 9.41 0.90 19.80
N PRO A 37 9.05 1.88 20.64
CA PRO A 37 8.01 1.72 21.66
C PRO A 37 6.68 1.21 21.11
N GLU A 38 6.25 1.74 19.96
CA GLU A 38 4.99 1.40 19.30
C GLU A 38 4.93 -0.08 18.90
N LEU A 39 6.07 -0.65 18.49
CA LEU A 39 6.17 -2.08 18.17
C LEU A 39 6.30 -2.92 19.43
N ALA A 40 7.11 -2.50 20.40
CA ALA A 40 7.32 -3.23 21.66
C ALA A 40 6.00 -3.52 22.40
N GLU A 41 5.04 -2.60 22.35
CA GLU A 41 3.71 -2.75 22.96
C GLU A 41 2.87 -3.89 22.36
N VAL A 42 3.12 -4.26 21.10
CA VAL A 42 2.33 -5.24 20.34
C VAL A 42 3.09 -6.54 20.04
N MET A 43 4.22 -6.76 20.72
CA MET A 43 5.14 -7.90 20.51
C MET A 43 4.95 -9.05 21.51
N GLY A 44 3.85 -9.06 22.29
CA GLY A 44 3.61 -10.03 23.36
C GLY A 44 3.47 -11.50 22.94
N ASP A 45 3.04 -11.77 21.70
CA ASP A 45 2.77 -13.13 21.19
C ASP A 45 4.03 -13.86 20.67
N GLY A 46 5.19 -13.20 20.72
CA GLY A 46 6.47 -13.76 20.28
C GLY A 46 6.65 -13.80 18.76
N ARG A 47 7.87 -14.16 18.34
CA ARG A 47 8.30 -14.08 16.93
C ARG A 47 7.65 -15.13 16.03
N GLU A 48 7.39 -16.33 16.57
CA GLU A 48 6.81 -17.44 15.82
C GLU A 48 5.39 -17.12 15.32
N ALA A 49 4.59 -16.41 16.12
CA ALA A 49 3.27 -15.91 15.73
C ALA A 49 3.34 -14.95 14.53
N LEU A 50 4.43 -14.18 14.40
CA LEU A 50 4.61 -13.24 13.30
C LEU A 50 4.92 -13.88 11.96
N ALA A 51 5.50 -15.09 11.92
CA ALA A 51 5.70 -15.79 10.65
C ALA A 51 4.35 -16.19 10.05
N VAL A 52 3.42 -16.66 10.89
CA VAL A 52 2.03 -16.96 10.48
C VAL A 52 1.30 -15.68 10.11
N ALA A 53 1.44 -14.61 10.89
CA ALA A 53 0.83 -13.33 10.58
C ALA A 53 1.36 -12.70 9.30
N TYR A 54 2.65 -12.86 9.01
CA TYR A 54 3.28 -12.42 7.76
C TYR A 54 2.65 -13.12 6.57
N GLU A 55 2.59 -14.45 6.60
CA GLU A 55 1.98 -15.26 5.55
C GLU A 55 0.49 -14.94 5.37
N TYR A 56 -0.24 -14.74 6.47
CA TYR A 56 -1.63 -14.30 6.43
C TYR A 56 -1.78 -12.95 5.74
N LEU A 57 -0.92 -11.99 6.05
CA LEU A 57 -0.98 -10.63 5.51
C LEU A 57 -0.44 -10.60 4.07
N VAL A 58 0.88 -10.73 3.94
CA VAL A 58 1.65 -10.51 2.70
C VAL A 58 1.42 -11.63 1.69
N GLY A 59 1.32 -12.88 2.16
CA GLY A 59 1.15 -14.04 1.28
C GLY A 59 -0.28 -14.22 0.76
N ARG A 60 -1.29 -13.74 1.50
CA ARG A 60 -2.69 -14.13 1.23
C ARG A 60 -3.67 -12.98 1.07
N ASN A 61 -3.52 -11.87 1.79
CA ASN A 61 -4.59 -10.87 1.87
C ASN A 61 -4.24 -9.50 1.30
N VAL A 62 -3.05 -8.97 1.59
CA VAL A 62 -2.65 -7.61 1.25
C VAL A 62 -1.23 -7.62 0.70
N TYR A 63 -1.12 -7.73 -0.62
CA TYR A 63 0.14 -7.85 -1.32
C TYR A 63 0.83 -6.48 -1.40
N PRO A 64 2.05 -6.30 -0.89
CA PRO A 64 2.72 -5.00 -0.80
C PRO A 64 3.47 -4.64 -2.09
N TYR A 65 2.78 -4.63 -3.25
CA TYR A 65 3.36 -4.28 -4.55
C TYR A 65 2.59 -3.15 -5.22
N GLU A 66 3.26 -2.09 -5.66
CA GLU A 66 2.64 -0.90 -6.28
C GLU A 66 1.72 -1.26 -7.45
N SER A 67 2.15 -2.16 -8.33
CA SER A 67 1.40 -2.56 -9.53
C SER A 67 0.01 -3.07 -9.22
N LEU A 68 -0.18 -3.78 -8.11
CA LEU A 68 -1.47 -4.33 -7.70
C LEU A 68 -2.46 -3.27 -7.23
N TYR A 69 -1.98 -2.05 -6.98
CA TYR A 69 -2.82 -0.91 -6.59
C TYR A 69 -2.99 0.08 -7.73
N ARG A 70 -1.97 0.28 -8.57
CA ARG A 70 -1.92 1.39 -9.52
C ARG A 70 -2.16 0.99 -10.96
N ASP A 71 -1.96 -0.27 -11.30
CA ASP A 71 -2.19 -0.81 -12.65
C ASP A 71 -3.50 -1.62 -12.68
N GLU A 72 -4.10 -1.80 -13.86
CA GLU A 72 -5.42 -2.46 -14.00
C GLU A 72 -5.31 -3.97 -14.18
N GLU A 73 -4.14 -4.46 -14.55
CA GLU A 73 -3.85 -5.83 -14.94
C GLU A 73 -3.90 -6.79 -13.74
N LEU A 74 -3.80 -6.27 -12.51
CA LEU A 74 -3.74 -7.05 -11.27
C LEU A 74 -2.60 -8.08 -11.25
N MET A 75 -1.51 -7.76 -11.93
CA MET A 75 -0.31 -8.59 -12.06
C MET A 75 0.93 -7.86 -11.52
N LEU A 76 1.96 -8.63 -11.20
CA LEU A 76 3.29 -8.10 -10.88
C LEU A 76 4.09 -7.83 -12.15
N ASN A 77 5.14 -7.01 -12.04
CA ASN A 77 6.06 -6.68 -13.15
C ASN A 77 5.36 -6.02 -14.35
N THR A 78 4.41 -5.13 -14.08
CA THR A 78 3.73 -4.28 -15.07
C THR A 78 4.33 -2.87 -15.08
N ALA A 79 3.66 -1.90 -15.69
CA ALA A 79 4.18 -0.55 -15.92
C ALA A 79 4.63 0.16 -14.63
N ALA A 80 3.97 -0.05 -13.48
CA ALA A 80 4.43 0.48 -12.19
C ALA A 80 5.82 -0.04 -11.79
N ALA A 81 6.01 -1.36 -11.88
CA ALA A 81 7.28 -2.01 -11.59
C ALA A 81 8.42 -1.51 -12.50
N GLU A 82 8.14 -1.30 -13.79
CA GLU A 82 9.12 -0.74 -14.74
C GLU A 82 9.54 0.69 -14.36
N ARG A 83 8.58 1.53 -13.95
CA ARG A 83 8.87 2.91 -13.49
C ARG A 83 9.75 2.89 -12.23
N VAL A 84 9.45 2.01 -11.27
CA VAL A 84 10.27 1.84 -10.06
C VAL A 84 11.68 1.35 -10.42
N ALA A 85 11.79 0.38 -11.34
CA ALA A 85 13.08 -0.13 -11.79
C ALA A 85 13.96 0.96 -12.46
N ALA A 86 13.37 1.84 -13.26
CA ALA A 86 14.09 2.97 -13.87
C ALA A 86 14.63 3.95 -12.80
N LEU A 87 13.87 4.18 -11.73
CA LEU A 87 14.33 4.98 -10.59
C LEU A 87 15.49 4.29 -9.85
N TYR A 88 15.43 2.97 -9.68
CA TYR A 88 16.52 2.19 -9.08
C TYR A 88 17.80 2.29 -9.90
N GLU A 89 17.70 2.16 -11.22
CA GLU A 89 18.83 2.34 -12.13
C GLU A 89 19.45 3.73 -12.00
N ALA A 90 18.62 4.78 -11.99
CA ALA A 90 19.07 6.17 -11.80
C ALA A 90 19.76 6.41 -10.45
N CYS A 91 19.45 5.60 -9.44
CA CYS A 91 20.06 5.64 -8.11
C CYS A 91 21.26 4.68 -7.95
N GLY A 92 21.60 3.87 -8.97
CA GLY A 92 22.60 2.82 -8.85
C GLY A 92 22.21 1.71 -7.86
N PHE A 93 20.90 1.49 -7.67
CA PHE A 93 20.36 0.46 -6.79
C PHE A 93 20.06 -0.82 -7.58
N VAL A 94 20.51 -1.95 -7.06
CA VAL A 94 20.18 -3.29 -7.58
C VAL A 94 19.24 -3.95 -6.57
N PRO A 95 17.98 -4.26 -6.93
CA PRO A 95 17.04 -4.92 -6.03
C PRO A 95 17.46 -6.38 -5.77
N ASP A 96 17.00 -6.93 -4.64
CA ASP A 96 17.18 -8.35 -4.36
C ASP A 96 16.39 -9.18 -5.39
N PRO A 97 17.05 -10.08 -6.15
CA PRO A 97 16.38 -10.87 -7.19
C PRO A 97 15.37 -11.89 -6.63
N ASN A 98 15.36 -12.14 -5.33
CA ASN A 98 14.41 -13.05 -4.69
C ASN A 98 13.06 -12.41 -4.36
N VAL A 99 12.93 -11.09 -4.53
CA VAL A 99 11.66 -10.38 -4.38
C VAL A 99 10.93 -10.40 -5.72
N GLY A 100 9.62 -10.69 -5.70
CA GLY A 100 8.86 -11.01 -6.92
C GLY A 100 8.77 -9.89 -7.96
N ALA A 101 8.96 -8.63 -7.56
CA ALA A 101 8.98 -7.45 -8.42
C ALA A 101 9.70 -6.27 -7.72
N PRO A 102 10.27 -5.32 -8.49
CA PRO A 102 11.02 -4.18 -7.94
C PRO A 102 10.17 -3.20 -7.13
N ASP A 103 8.87 -3.14 -7.39
CA ASP A 103 7.87 -2.27 -6.73
C ASP A 103 7.28 -2.85 -5.45
N HIS A 104 8.00 -3.76 -4.81
CA HIS A 104 7.67 -4.20 -3.46
C HIS A 104 7.92 -3.05 -2.46
N LEU A 105 6.94 -2.75 -1.60
CA LEU A 105 7.00 -1.65 -0.61
C LEU A 105 8.29 -1.67 0.22
N GLY A 106 8.69 -2.86 0.68
CA GLY A 106 9.92 -3.04 1.43
C GLY A 106 11.21 -2.68 0.66
N LEU A 107 11.25 -2.91 -0.66
CA LEU A 107 12.37 -2.49 -1.51
C LEU A 107 12.37 -0.97 -1.70
N GLU A 108 11.21 -0.38 -1.98
CA GLU A 108 11.08 1.08 -2.11
C GLU A 108 11.53 1.81 -0.83
N LEU A 109 11.10 1.33 0.34
CA LEU A 109 11.53 1.87 1.64
C LEU A 109 13.04 1.67 1.89
N THR A 110 13.63 0.58 1.39
CA THR A 110 15.08 0.36 1.43
C THR A 110 15.82 1.41 0.58
N VAL A 111 15.30 1.75 -0.60
CA VAL A 111 15.86 2.81 -1.45
C VAL A 111 15.70 4.18 -0.78
N LEU A 112 14.54 4.46 -0.19
CA LEU A 112 14.33 5.68 0.59
C LEU A 112 15.38 5.82 1.71
N ALA A 113 15.61 4.75 2.49
CA ALA A 113 16.61 4.73 3.55
C ALA A 113 18.02 5.04 3.01
N ARG A 114 18.40 4.46 1.86
CA ARG A 114 19.69 4.74 1.21
C ARG A 114 19.82 6.20 0.79
N LEU A 115 18.78 6.78 0.19
CA LEU A 115 18.77 8.18 -0.22
C LEU A 115 18.90 9.14 0.97
N ILE A 116 18.24 8.84 2.09
CA ILE A 116 18.40 9.59 3.34
C ILE A 116 19.83 9.46 3.88
N ALA A 117 20.44 8.27 3.83
CA ALA A 117 21.84 8.06 4.22
C ALA A 117 22.80 8.90 3.34
N THR A 118 22.56 8.91 2.02
CA THR A 118 23.33 9.73 1.07
C THR A 118 23.19 11.22 1.37
N GLU A 119 21.98 11.70 1.67
CA GLU A 119 21.73 13.08 2.08
C GLU A 119 22.54 13.44 3.35
N ALA A 120 22.50 12.58 4.37
CA ALA A 120 23.21 12.79 5.63
C ALA A 120 24.72 12.85 5.45
N ALA A 121 25.29 11.92 4.67
CA ALA A 121 26.72 11.87 4.38
C ALA A 121 27.16 13.09 3.56
N ALA A 122 26.40 13.46 2.53
CA ALA A 122 26.67 14.64 1.72
C ALA A 122 26.63 15.92 2.57
N GLN A 123 25.67 16.03 3.49
CA GLN A 123 25.59 17.16 4.42
C GLN A 123 26.81 17.23 5.36
N ALA A 124 27.26 16.09 5.90
CA ALA A 124 28.43 16.04 6.78
C ALA A 124 29.72 16.44 6.04
N ASN A 125 29.82 16.10 4.76
CA ASN A 125 30.98 16.39 3.91
C ASN A 125 30.92 17.75 3.19
N GLY A 126 29.82 18.51 3.34
CA GLY A 126 29.63 19.78 2.63
C GLY A 126 29.38 19.64 1.12
N ASP A 127 28.99 18.45 0.64
CA ASP A 127 28.69 18.20 -0.77
C ASP A 127 27.24 18.60 -1.10
N ALA A 128 27.07 19.87 -1.47
CA ALA A 128 25.76 20.43 -1.81
C ALA A 128 25.12 19.75 -3.04
N ALA A 129 25.92 19.31 -4.01
CA ALA A 129 25.43 18.72 -5.24
C ALA A 129 24.84 17.32 -4.99
N LEU A 130 25.57 16.47 -4.26
CA LEU A 130 25.11 15.14 -3.88
C LEU A 130 23.91 15.22 -2.94
N ARG A 131 23.93 16.15 -1.98
CA ARG A 131 22.79 16.40 -1.08
C ARG A 131 21.53 16.76 -1.87
N SER A 132 21.66 17.67 -2.82
CA SER A 132 20.54 18.12 -3.66
C SER A 132 20.04 17.00 -4.59
N TRP A 133 20.94 16.19 -5.14
CA TRP A 133 20.57 15.00 -5.92
C TRP A 133 19.78 14.00 -5.07
N ALA A 134 20.27 13.63 -3.90
CA ALA A 134 19.63 12.63 -3.04
C ALA A 134 18.21 13.06 -2.63
N ARG A 135 18.05 14.34 -2.27
CA ARG A 135 16.74 14.93 -1.93
C ARG A 135 15.75 14.88 -3.08
N ARG A 136 16.19 15.19 -4.32
CA ARG A 136 15.33 15.09 -5.51
C ARG A 136 14.91 13.65 -5.82
N GLN A 137 15.82 12.69 -5.71
CA GLN A 137 15.47 11.28 -5.91
C GLN A 137 14.50 10.78 -4.84
N ALA A 138 14.71 11.16 -3.57
CA ALA A 138 13.80 10.80 -2.49
C ALA A 138 12.41 11.42 -2.68
N ALA A 139 12.35 12.70 -3.06
CA ALA A 139 11.09 13.38 -3.37
C ALA A 139 10.36 12.72 -4.56
N THR A 140 11.11 12.28 -5.57
CA THR A 140 10.58 11.55 -6.73
C THR A 140 9.99 10.20 -6.30
N LEU A 141 10.76 9.39 -5.57
CA LEU A 141 10.30 8.12 -5.00
C LEU A 141 9.00 8.30 -4.19
N LEU A 142 8.98 9.28 -3.29
CA LEU A 142 7.83 9.51 -2.42
C LEU A 142 6.59 9.92 -3.22
N ARG A 143 6.69 10.95 -4.07
CA ARG A 143 5.51 11.51 -4.76
C ARG A 143 5.03 10.65 -5.92
N GLN A 144 5.95 10.02 -6.64
CA GLN A 144 5.61 9.24 -7.84
C GLN A 144 5.30 7.79 -7.52
N HIS A 145 5.74 7.25 -6.38
CA HIS A 145 5.53 5.85 -5.99
C HIS A 145 4.81 5.77 -4.65
N LEU A 146 5.56 5.63 -3.54
CA LEU A 146 5.06 5.39 -2.18
C LEU A 146 3.77 6.13 -1.80
N ALA A 147 3.69 7.45 -2.03
CA ALA A 147 2.53 8.25 -1.62
C ALA A 147 1.24 7.91 -2.40
N GLY A 148 1.40 7.45 -3.64
CA GLY A 148 0.29 7.18 -4.55
C GLY A 148 -0.51 5.93 -4.21
N TRP A 149 -0.03 5.06 -3.33
CA TRP A 149 -0.69 3.78 -3.05
C TRP A 149 -0.49 3.23 -1.62
N ALA A 150 0.63 3.54 -0.95
CA ALA A 150 0.92 2.98 0.38
C ALA A 150 -0.15 3.28 1.43
N PRO A 151 -0.84 4.46 1.44
CA PRO A 151 -1.98 4.67 2.32
C PRO A 151 -3.09 3.64 2.08
N ILE A 152 -3.42 3.30 0.83
CA ILE A 152 -4.47 2.33 0.49
C ILE A 152 -4.08 0.91 0.94
N TRP A 153 -2.80 0.56 0.80
CA TRP A 153 -2.26 -0.68 1.36
C TRP A 153 -2.43 -0.69 2.89
N ALA A 154 -1.96 0.34 3.59
CA ALA A 154 -2.00 0.43 5.04
C ALA A 154 -3.43 0.38 5.60
N ARG A 155 -4.37 1.05 4.94
CA ARG A 155 -5.80 0.97 5.22
C ARG A 155 -6.35 -0.44 5.20
N THR A 156 -5.97 -1.18 4.17
CA THR A 156 -6.42 -2.56 4.01
C THR A 156 -5.86 -3.43 5.14
N VAL A 157 -4.58 -3.25 5.50
CA VAL A 157 -3.97 -3.96 6.64
C VAL A 157 -4.72 -3.68 7.95
N GLN A 158 -5.10 -2.43 8.19
CA GLN A 158 -5.80 -2.01 9.41
C GLN A 158 -7.28 -2.44 9.46
N ARG A 159 -7.92 -2.65 8.31
CA ARG A 159 -9.33 -3.06 8.22
C ARG A 159 -9.52 -4.56 8.42
N ILE A 160 -8.59 -5.37 7.95
CA ILE A 160 -8.66 -6.84 8.07
C ILE A 160 -8.16 -7.29 9.46
N PRO A 161 -8.48 -8.52 9.92
CA PRO A 161 -7.97 -9.02 11.20
C PRO A 161 -6.50 -9.47 11.09
N ALA A 162 -5.62 -8.57 10.64
CA ALA A 162 -4.17 -8.76 10.67
C ALA A 162 -3.65 -8.68 12.11
N HIS A 163 -2.47 -9.26 12.37
CA HIS A 163 -1.85 -9.19 13.69
C HIS A 163 -1.51 -7.73 14.07
N PRO A 164 -1.72 -7.29 15.33
CA PRO A 164 -1.49 -5.91 15.77
C PRO A 164 -0.13 -5.35 15.37
N PHE A 165 0.94 -6.14 15.49
CA PHE A 165 2.28 -5.79 14.99
C PHE A 165 2.28 -5.23 13.56
N TYR A 166 1.67 -5.92 12.59
CA TYR A 166 1.66 -5.46 11.21
C TYR A 166 0.68 -4.30 10.97
N GLN A 167 -0.36 -4.17 11.78
CA GLN A 167 -1.20 -2.97 11.77
C GLN A 167 -0.40 -1.73 12.22
N THR A 168 0.43 -1.87 13.26
CA THR A 168 1.34 -0.80 13.71
C THR A 168 2.39 -0.50 12.66
N VAL A 169 3.03 -1.51 12.06
CA VAL A 169 3.98 -1.32 10.94
C VAL A 169 3.32 -0.54 9.80
N ALA A 170 2.07 -0.86 9.45
CA ALA A 170 1.33 -0.14 8.41
C ALA A 170 1.09 1.35 8.77
N GLY A 171 0.82 1.66 10.03
CA GLY A 171 0.74 3.04 10.51
C GLY A 171 2.08 3.77 10.38
N LEU A 172 3.17 3.16 10.84
CA LEU A 172 4.53 3.71 10.76
C LEU A 172 4.97 3.98 9.31
N VAL A 173 4.56 3.14 8.34
CA VAL A 173 4.79 3.39 6.90
C VAL A 173 4.17 4.72 6.48
N VAL A 174 2.89 4.93 6.80
CA VAL A 174 2.17 6.16 6.42
C VAL A 174 2.78 7.38 7.12
N GLU A 175 3.07 7.28 8.41
CA GLU A 175 3.70 8.37 9.17
C GLU A 175 5.08 8.76 8.62
N LEU A 176 5.93 7.77 8.31
CA LEU A 176 7.23 7.98 7.70
C LEU A 176 7.11 8.68 6.34
N ILE A 177 6.26 8.16 5.44
CA ILE A 177 6.08 8.74 4.10
C ILE A 177 5.55 10.17 4.21
N GLY A 178 4.55 10.40 5.06
CA GLY A 178 3.97 11.72 5.28
C GLY A 178 5.01 12.72 5.79
N SER A 179 5.79 12.33 6.81
CA SER A 179 6.86 13.17 7.36
C SER A 179 7.93 13.49 6.32
N GLU A 180 8.33 12.53 5.49
CA GLU A 180 9.31 12.76 4.42
C GLU A 180 8.75 13.62 3.28
N LEU A 181 7.48 13.48 2.93
CA LEU A 181 6.80 14.35 1.96
C LEU A 181 6.83 15.81 2.43
N GLU A 182 6.54 16.08 3.71
CA GLU A 182 6.61 17.44 4.28
C GLU A 182 8.04 17.98 4.26
N ARG A 183 9.01 17.17 4.70
CA ARG A 183 10.44 17.54 4.72
C ARG A 183 10.98 17.89 3.34
N LEU A 184 10.42 17.26 2.30
CA LEU A 184 10.83 17.42 0.91
C LEU A 184 9.81 18.19 0.07
N ALA A 185 8.84 18.88 0.66
CA ALA A 185 7.77 19.58 -0.07
C ALA A 185 8.28 20.61 -1.09
N GLY A 186 9.40 21.27 -0.79
CA GLY A 186 10.04 22.25 -1.69
C GLY A 186 10.90 21.66 -2.81
N GLU A 187 11.15 20.34 -2.81
CA GLU A 187 11.97 19.74 -3.86
C GLU A 187 11.19 19.66 -5.18
N PRO A 188 11.83 20.01 -6.31
CA PRO A 188 11.24 19.81 -7.62
C PRO A 188 11.18 18.31 -7.90
N VAL A 189 10.02 17.85 -8.30
CA VAL A 189 9.81 16.49 -8.80
C VAL A 189 9.38 16.64 -10.25
N ALA A 190 9.95 15.83 -11.15
CA ALA A 190 9.48 15.79 -12.53
C ALA A 190 7.97 15.53 -12.50
N VAL A 191 7.19 16.37 -13.21
CA VAL A 191 5.75 16.16 -13.32
C VAL A 191 5.57 14.81 -13.97
N GLN A 192 5.01 13.85 -13.23
CA GLN A 192 4.49 12.65 -13.84
C GLN A 192 2.99 12.85 -13.97
N GLU A 193 2.55 12.92 -15.23
CA GLU A 193 1.16 12.71 -15.57
C GLU A 193 0.76 11.32 -15.06
N TYR A 194 -0.22 11.33 -14.17
CA TYR A 194 -1.01 10.17 -13.83
C TYR A 194 -1.42 9.44 -15.11
N ILE A 195 -1.17 8.13 -15.22
CA ILE A 195 -1.65 7.35 -16.36
C ILE A 195 -3.19 7.26 -16.24
N PRO A 196 -3.95 7.84 -17.19
CA PRO A 196 -5.39 7.69 -17.24
C PRO A 196 -5.75 6.21 -17.44
N LEU A 197 -6.95 5.81 -16.98
CA LEU A 197 -7.55 4.51 -17.28
C LEU A 197 -7.21 4.12 -18.71
N GLN A 198 -6.36 3.11 -18.91
CA GLN A 198 -6.43 2.38 -20.17
C GLN A 198 -7.61 1.47 -19.99
N PRO A 199 -8.76 1.69 -20.67
CA PRO A 199 -9.83 0.73 -20.59
C PRO A 199 -9.23 -0.63 -20.97
N ALA A 200 -9.20 -1.56 -20.02
CA ALA A 200 -9.02 -2.96 -20.36
C ALA A 200 -9.92 -3.24 -21.57
N THR A 201 -9.33 -3.71 -22.67
CA THR A 201 -10.11 -4.11 -23.85
C THR A 201 -11.23 -5.00 -23.35
N PRO A 202 -12.51 -4.62 -23.52
CA PRO A 202 -13.62 -5.45 -23.12
C PRO A 202 -13.40 -6.83 -23.76
N HIS A 203 -13.38 -7.88 -22.96
CA HIS A 203 -13.50 -9.20 -23.55
C HIS A 203 -14.95 -9.32 -24.02
N ASP A 204 -15.15 -9.58 -25.32
CA ASP A 204 -16.46 -9.65 -26.00
C ASP A 204 -17.45 -10.67 -25.38
N GLU A 205 -17.04 -11.41 -24.33
CA GLU A 205 -17.82 -12.44 -23.63
C GLU A 205 -17.95 -12.20 -22.12
N GLU A 206 -17.70 -11.00 -21.61
CA GLU A 206 -17.80 -10.75 -20.18
C GLU A 206 -19.26 -10.51 -19.72
N THR A 207 -19.79 -11.40 -18.87
CA THR A 207 -21.07 -11.16 -18.19
C THR A 207 -20.96 -9.89 -17.34
N ASP A 208 -22.04 -9.13 -17.23
CA ASP A 208 -22.12 -7.90 -16.43
C ASP A 208 -21.55 -8.05 -15.00
N LEU A 209 -21.86 -9.18 -14.32
CA LEU A 209 -21.32 -9.50 -13.01
C LEU A 209 -19.79 -9.66 -13.01
N SER A 210 -19.19 -10.30 -14.01
CA SER A 210 -17.74 -10.48 -14.07
C SER A 210 -17.02 -9.13 -14.24
N ALA A 211 -17.56 -8.24 -15.08
CA ALA A 211 -17.03 -6.89 -15.26
C ALA A 211 -17.12 -6.09 -13.94
N LEU A 212 -18.24 -6.20 -13.23
CA LEU A 212 -18.43 -5.64 -11.88
C LEU A 212 -17.39 -6.18 -10.89
N ILE A 213 -17.19 -7.50 -10.82
CA ILE A 213 -16.20 -8.10 -9.92
C ILE A 213 -14.79 -7.61 -10.26
N ARG A 214 -14.41 -7.57 -11.55
CA ARG A 214 -13.10 -7.03 -11.96
C ARG A 214 -12.91 -5.58 -11.54
N HIS A 215 -13.94 -4.75 -11.73
CA HIS A 215 -13.91 -3.37 -11.28
C HIS A 215 -13.65 -3.29 -9.77
N LEU A 216 -14.40 -4.05 -8.97
CA LEU A 216 -14.32 -4.08 -7.52
C LEU A 216 -12.97 -4.53 -6.97
N ILE A 217 -12.36 -5.57 -7.56
CA ILE A 217 -11.08 -6.09 -7.07
C ILE A 217 -9.85 -5.31 -7.57
N THR A 218 -10.06 -4.37 -8.51
CA THR A 218 -9.02 -3.50 -9.08
C THR A 218 -8.95 -2.19 -8.29
N PRO A 219 -7.92 -1.95 -7.47
CA PRO A 219 -7.93 -0.80 -6.56
C PRO A 219 -7.94 0.55 -7.28
N VAL A 220 -7.19 0.69 -8.38
CA VAL A 220 -7.22 1.90 -9.22
C VAL A 220 -8.57 2.12 -9.92
N LYS A 221 -9.53 1.22 -9.81
CA LYS A 221 -10.93 1.42 -10.26
C LYS A 221 -11.85 1.68 -9.07
N ALA A 222 -11.86 0.77 -8.10
CA ALA A 222 -12.77 0.81 -6.95
C ALA A 222 -12.44 1.90 -5.94
N GLY A 223 -11.19 2.40 -5.91
CA GLY A 223 -10.72 3.37 -4.92
C GLY A 223 -10.29 2.76 -3.58
N PHE A 224 -10.34 1.42 -3.45
CA PHE A 224 -9.84 0.67 -2.31
C PHE A 224 -9.40 -0.73 -2.75
N PHE A 225 -8.64 -1.43 -1.92
CA PHE A 225 -8.29 -2.82 -2.16
C PHE A 225 -9.29 -3.75 -1.45
N LEU A 226 -9.99 -4.59 -2.19
CA LEU A 226 -10.85 -5.65 -1.65
C LEU A 226 -10.03 -6.93 -1.47
N SER A 227 -9.81 -7.35 -0.22
CA SER A 227 -9.04 -8.55 0.12
C SER A 227 -9.91 -9.81 0.24
N ARG A 228 -9.28 -10.98 0.35
CA ARG A 228 -9.97 -12.26 0.61
C ARG A 228 -10.61 -12.27 2.01
N ALA A 229 -9.95 -11.66 2.99
CA ALA A 229 -10.48 -11.46 4.33
C ALA A 229 -11.72 -10.57 4.32
N ASP A 230 -11.75 -9.51 3.50
CA ASP A 230 -12.96 -8.68 3.33
C ASP A 230 -14.12 -9.50 2.76
N CYS A 231 -13.89 -10.27 1.68
CA CYS A 231 -14.94 -11.14 1.12
C CYS A 231 -15.50 -12.14 2.15
N SER A 232 -14.62 -12.69 3.00
CA SER A 232 -15.00 -13.62 4.06
C SER A 232 -15.77 -12.93 5.19
N ALA A 233 -15.37 -11.71 5.55
CA ALA A 233 -16.05 -10.89 6.56
C ALA A 233 -17.45 -10.46 6.09
N LEU A 234 -17.58 -10.04 4.83
CA LEU A 234 -18.85 -9.69 4.20
C LEU A 234 -19.79 -10.89 4.14
N ALA A 235 -19.32 -12.06 3.69
CA ALA A 235 -20.13 -13.28 3.69
C ALA A 235 -20.68 -13.61 5.10
N ARG A 236 -19.80 -13.56 6.11
CA ARG A 236 -20.17 -13.82 7.51
C ARG A 236 -21.18 -12.81 8.04
N GLN A 237 -21.03 -11.53 7.69
CA GLN A 237 -21.98 -10.47 8.06
C GLN A 237 -23.37 -10.74 7.48
N LEU A 238 -23.44 -11.29 6.26
CA LEU A 238 -24.69 -11.66 5.58
C LEU A 238 -25.22 -13.05 5.97
N GLY A 239 -24.56 -13.73 6.90
CA GLY A 239 -25.04 -15.01 7.47
C GLY A 239 -24.66 -16.25 6.67
N PHE A 240 -23.68 -16.19 5.77
CA PHE A 240 -23.20 -17.35 5.01
C PHE A 240 -21.67 -17.43 4.95
N ALA A 241 -21.16 -18.51 4.35
CA ALA A 241 -19.73 -18.71 4.12
C ALA A 241 -19.47 -18.95 2.64
N ILE A 242 -18.29 -18.55 2.17
CA ILE A 242 -17.84 -18.74 0.79
C ILE A 242 -16.57 -19.61 0.76
N PRO A 243 -16.36 -20.43 -0.28
CA PRO A 243 -15.13 -21.20 -0.43
C PRO A 243 -13.89 -20.32 -0.53
N ILE A 244 -12.78 -20.82 0.00
CA ILE A 244 -11.47 -20.15 -0.12
C ILE A 244 -10.98 -20.31 -1.56
N GLY A 245 -10.73 -19.19 -2.23
CA GLY A 245 -10.18 -19.12 -3.59
C GLY A 245 -9.31 -17.88 -3.79
N ASP A 246 -9.00 -17.53 -5.03
CA ASP A 246 -8.43 -16.22 -5.37
C ASP A 246 -9.46 -15.08 -5.16
N ARG A 247 -9.01 -13.82 -5.26
CA ARG A 247 -9.86 -12.64 -5.02
C ARG A 247 -11.07 -12.58 -5.96
N PHE A 248 -10.90 -12.89 -7.24
CA PHE A 248 -11.97 -12.85 -8.23
C PHE A 248 -13.02 -13.93 -7.92
N SER A 249 -12.58 -15.17 -7.74
CA SER A 249 -13.45 -16.31 -7.42
C SER A 249 -14.24 -16.09 -6.13
N MET A 250 -13.59 -15.56 -5.08
CA MET A 250 -14.26 -15.27 -3.80
C MET A 250 -15.27 -14.13 -3.94
N ALA A 251 -14.92 -13.04 -4.61
CA ALA A 251 -15.83 -11.91 -4.82
C ALA A 251 -17.03 -12.33 -5.70
N ARG A 252 -16.81 -13.12 -6.75
CA ARG A 252 -17.88 -13.67 -7.58
C ARG A 252 -18.84 -14.55 -6.75
N THR A 253 -18.28 -15.49 -5.99
CA THR A 253 -19.11 -16.40 -5.17
C THR A 253 -19.90 -15.62 -4.11
N LEU A 254 -19.32 -14.56 -3.54
CA LEU A 254 -20.00 -13.66 -2.60
C LEU A 254 -21.27 -13.04 -3.22
N PHE A 255 -21.18 -12.50 -4.44
CA PHE A 255 -22.34 -11.93 -5.13
C PHE A 255 -23.38 -12.99 -5.53
N GLU A 256 -22.93 -14.12 -6.09
CA GLU A 256 -23.84 -15.21 -6.48
C GLU A 256 -24.60 -15.76 -5.28
N THR A 257 -23.91 -15.96 -4.15
CA THR A 257 -24.51 -16.45 -2.91
C THR A 257 -25.43 -15.40 -2.30
N ALA A 258 -25.05 -14.11 -2.30
CA ALA A 258 -25.95 -13.04 -1.87
C ALA A 258 -27.25 -13.01 -2.71
N GLY A 259 -27.17 -13.24 -4.02
CA GLY A 259 -28.35 -13.39 -4.89
C GLY A 259 -29.23 -14.59 -4.51
N GLN A 260 -28.63 -15.73 -4.21
CA GLN A 260 -29.36 -16.94 -3.79
C GLN A 260 -30.10 -16.78 -2.46
N PHE A 261 -29.55 -15.97 -1.55
CA PHE A 261 -30.11 -15.72 -0.22
C PHE A 261 -30.92 -14.42 -0.11
N ASP A 262 -31.20 -13.74 -1.23
CA ASP A 262 -31.91 -12.44 -1.25
C ASP A 262 -31.23 -11.37 -0.37
N GLN A 263 -29.89 -11.33 -0.41
CA GLN A 263 -29.02 -10.46 0.38
C GLN A 263 -28.22 -9.48 -0.50
N VAL A 264 -28.59 -9.27 -1.76
CA VAL A 264 -27.86 -8.37 -2.68
C VAL A 264 -27.84 -6.93 -2.15
N GLU A 265 -28.97 -6.42 -1.67
CA GLU A 265 -29.03 -5.08 -1.05
C GLU A 265 -28.14 -4.97 0.19
N GLY A 266 -28.13 -6.02 1.03
CA GLY A 266 -27.27 -6.10 2.20
C GLY A 266 -25.78 -6.08 1.84
N LEU A 267 -25.39 -6.81 0.79
CA LEU A 267 -24.02 -6.81 0.28
C LEU A 267 -23.62 -5.43 -0.25
N ILE A 268 -24.49 -4.79 -1.04
CA ILE A 268 -24.25 -3.45 -1.58
C ILE A 268 -24.08 -2.44 -0.44
N SER A 269 -24.96 -2.49 0.57
CA SER A 269 -24.86 -1.62 1.76
C SER A 269 -23.53 -1.84 2.49
N ALA A 270 -23.13 -3.09 2.73
CA ALA A 270 -21.88 -3.39 3.42
C ALA A 270 -20.62 -2.94 2.64
N LEU A 271 -20.64 -3.05 1.31
CA LEU A 271 -19.58 -2.50 0.45
C LEU A 271 -19.55 -0.97 0.51
N GLN A 272 -20.71 -0.32 0.49
CA GLN A 272 -20.80 1.14 0.64
C GLN A 272 -20.28 1.63 1.99
N ASP A 273 -20.48 0.86 3.07
CA ASP A 273 -19.95 1.16 4.39
C ASP A 273 -18.42 1.08 4.41
N ILE A 274 -17.83 0.05 3.80
CA ILE A 274 -16.37 -0.06 3.62
C ILE A 274 -15.85 1.17 2.87
N MET A 275 -16.43 1.49 1.71
CA MET A 275 -15.97 2.62 0.90
C MET A 275 -16.12 3.97 1.62
N SER A 276 -17.18 4.13 2.41
CA SER A 276 -17.40 5.35 3.20
C SER A 276 -16.39 5.48 4.34
N SER A 277 -16.06 4.37 5.01
CA SER A 277 -15.01 4.30 6.02
C SER A 277 -13.64 4.65 5.43
N GLU A 278 -13.30 4.09 4.26
CA GLU A 278 -12.06 4.44 3.55
C GLU A 278 -12.00 5.92 3.19
N ALA A 279 -13.09 6.46 2.63
CA ALA A 279 -13.11 7.87 2.24
C ALA A 279 -13.03 8.82 3.45
N ALA A 280 -13.62 8.44 4.59
CA ALA A 280 -13.52 9.22 5.82
C ALA A 280 -12.09 9.23 6.35
N GLU A 281 -11.39 8.09 6.30
CA GLU A 281 -10.00 8.01 6.72
C GLU A 281 -9.07 8.83 5.82
N LEU A 282 -9.17 8.68 4.49
CA LEU A 282 -8.31 9.43 3.58
C LEU A 282 -8.51 10.95 3.76
N ARG A 283 -9.76 11.40 3.97
CA ARG A 283 -10.04 12.80 4.31
C ARG A 283 -9.43 13.22 5.64
N ARG A 284 -9.46 12.36 6.66
CA ARG A 284 -8.80 12.63 7.94
C ARG A 284 -7.29 12.79 7.76
N LEU A 285 -6.66 11.91 6.99
CA LEU A 285 -5.23 11.97 6.71
C LEU A 285 -4.85 13.28 6.00
N ILE A 286 -5.61 13.69 4.97
CA ILE A 286 -5.43 15.00 4.30
C ILE A 286 -5.63 16.17 5.27
N ALA A 287 -6.65 16.11 6.12
CA ALA A 287 -6.96 17.18 7.08
C ALA A 287 -5.86 17.34 8.13
N THR A 288 -5.27 16.24 8.60
CA THR A 288 -4.16 16.25 9.56
C THR A 288 -2.85 16.67 8.88
N GLN A 289 -2.62 16.25 7.64
CA GLN A 289 -1.37 16.45 6.93
C GLN A 289 -1.64 16.76 5.43
N PRO A 290 -1.77 18.05 5.05
CA PRO A 290 -2.18 18.45 3.70
C PRO A 290 -1.29 17.98 2.55
N VAL A 291 -0.06 17.53 2.85
CA VAL A 291 0.88 17.01 1.86
C VAL A 291 0.34 15.79 1.09
N TRP A 292 -0.65 15.10 1.67
CA TRP A 292 -1.32 13.96 1.05
C TRP A 292 -2.35 14.32 -0.02
N ASP A 293 -2.82 15.57 -0.06
CA ASP A 293 -3.97 15.96 -0.87
C ASP A 293 -3.83 15.51 -2.33
N ALA A 294 -2.75 15.91 -3.00
CA ALA A 294 -2.53 15.57 -4.41
C ALA A 294 -2.48 14.05 -4.68
N ALA A 295 -1.95 13.26 -3.75
CA ALA A 295 -1.84 11.81 -3.89
C ALA A 295 -3.18 11.09 -3.63
N LEU A 296 -4.03 11.62 -2.73
CA LEU A 296 -5.23 10.95 -2.26
C LEU A 296 -6.53 11.41 -2.93
N GLN A 297 -6.57 12.61 -3.53
CA GLN A 297 -7.76 13.09 -4.26
C GLN A 297 -8.24 12.10 -5.35
N PRO A 298 -7.36 11.48 -6.18
CA PRO A 298 -7.81 10.51 -7.17
C PRO A 298 -8.47 9.26 -6.57
N TRP A 299 -8.09 8.86 -5.36
CA TRP A 299 -8.71 7.74 -4.64
C TRP A 299 -10.07 8.11 -4.08
N LEU A 300 -10.19 9.31 -3.50
CA LEU A 300 -11.47 9.86 -3.04
C LEU A 300 -12.50 10.00 -4.16
N ALA A 301 -12.07 10.42 -5.35
CA ALA A 301 -12.93 10.50 -6.52
C ALA A 301 -13.52 9.13 -6.92
N ARG A 302 -12.70 8.07 -6.88
CA ARG A 302 -13.13 6.68 -7.17
C ARG A 302 -14.05 6.14 -6.10
N LEU A 303 -13.74 6.39 -4.83
CA LEU A 303 -14.60 6.03 -3.71
C LEU A 303 -15.95 6.75 -3.74
N ALA A 304 -16.05 7.90 -4.41
CA ALA A 304 -17.32 8.62 -4.62
C ALA A 304 -18.06 8.16 -5.90
N ASP A 305 -17.36 7.57 -6.87
CA ASP A 305 -17.98 7.07 -8.10
C ASP A 305 -18.77 5.79 -7.82
N ARG A 306 -20.10 5.94 -7.77
CA ARG A 306 -21.06 4.87 -7.50
C ARG A 306 -21.72 4.34 -8.78
N ARG A 307 -21.30 4.79 -9.97
CA ARG A 307 -21.99 4.45 -11.23
C ARG A 307 -22.00 2.96 -11.53
N TRP A 308 -21.00 2.22 -11.05
CA TRP A 308 -20.91 0.76 -11.21
C TRP A 308 -21.91 -0.01 -10.33
N LEU A 309 -22.49 0.60 -9.29
CA LEU A 309 -23.54 0.00 -8.47
C LEU A 309 -24.95 0.14 -9.09
N ALA A 310 -25.12 1.02 -10.09
CA ALA A 310 -26.41 1.23 -10.75
C ALA A 310 -26.72 0.22 -11.86
N VAL A 311 -25.81 -0.75 -12.07
CA VAL A 311 -25.90 -1.79 -13.09
C VAL A 311 -26.42 -3.12 -12.49
N SER A 312 -26.81 -3.13 -11.21
CA SER A 312 -27.38 -4.28 -10.50
C SER A 312 -28.90 -4.37 -10.66
#